data_AF-A0A4Y2QHW0-F1
#
_entry.id   AF-A0A4Y2QHW0-F1
#
_cell.length_a   1.000
_cell.length_b   1.000
_cell.length_c   1.000
_cell.angle_alpha   90.00
_cell.angle_beta   90.00
_cell.angle_gamma   90.00
#
_symmetry.space_group_name_H-M   'P 1'
#
loop_
_entity.id
_entity.type
_entity.pdbx_description
1 polymer ?
#
loop_
_entity_poly.entity_id
_entity_poly.type
_entity_poly.pdbx_seq_one_letter_code
_entity_poly.pdbx_strand_id
1 'polypeptide(L)'
;MRLGLPSTVVDGDLFGVSDRTVVAIASSVLHDVGLITSNNSDLVVDENMLRREKAKVRKDLKFQALSEAQALPLKGLYFNGRKDSTLIEERVDTKRYTRKAKEEHLCLIEELGSRYITHLSPSFGTAKQISATIIGYFEGTTRELSQFLEIGCDGTSVNTGWKSGVWS
;
A
#
# COMPACT_ATOMS: atom_id res chain seq x y z
N MET A 1 12.19 -30.06 -14.09
CA MET A 1 10.94 -29.28 -14.19
C MET A 1 10.58 -28.78 -12.79
N ARG A 2 10.14 -27.53 -12.58
CA ARG A 2 9.72 -27.05 -11.25
C ARG A 2 8.20 -27.02 -11.18
N LEU A 3 7.62 -27.67 -10.18
CA LEU A 3 6.19 -27.64 -9.92
C LEU A 3 5.80 -26.31 -9.24
N GLY A 4 4.84 -25.60 -9.81
CA GLY A 4 4.15 -24.50 -9.14
C GLY A 4 2.96 -25.05 -8.35
N LEU A 5 2.80 -24.62 -7.10
CA LEU A 5 1.71 -25.08 -6.22
C LEU A 5 0.86 -23.90 -5.71
N PRO A 6 0.34 -23.03 -6.60
CA PRO A 6 -0.38 -21.82 -6.17
C PRO A 6 -1.64 -22.15 -5.38
N SER A 7 -2.45 -23.13 -5.82
CA SER A 7 -3.69 -23.51 -5.13
C SER A 7 -3.43 -24.07 -3.73
N THR A 8 -2.47 -24.99 -3.61
CA THR A 8 -2.06 -25.59 -2.32
C THR A 8 -1.60 -24.54 -1.32
N VAL A 9 -0.91 -23.50 -1.82
CA VAL A 9 -0.50 -22.35 -1.01
C VAL A 9 -1.69 -21.52 -0.53
N VAL A 10 -2.63 -21.21 -1.42
CA VAL A 10 -3.83 -20.43 -1.09
C VAL A 10 -4.68 -21.16 -0.05
N ASP A 11 -4.94 -22.44 -0.27
CA ASP A 11 -5.72 -23.26 0.66
C ASP A 11 -5.03 -23.40 2.02
N GLY A 12 -3.69 -23.60 2.01
CA GLY A 12 -2.91 -23.67 3.24
C GLY A 12 -3.02 -22.39 4.08
N ASP A 13 -2.92 -21.22 3.47
CA ASP A 13 -3.10 -19.94 4.15
C ASP A 13 -4.57 -19.72 4.58
N LEU A 14 -5.55 -20.11 3.76
CA LEU A 14 -6.99 -19.99 4.05
C LEU A 14 -7.40 -20.78 5.29
N PHE A 15 -6.91 -22.01 5.43
CA PHE A 15 -7.23 -22.90 6.55
C PHE A 15 -6.25 -22.77 7.73
N GLY A 16 -5.26 -21.88 7.64
CA GLY A 16 -4.26 -21.68 8.70
C GLY A 16 -3.36 -22.89 8.95
N VAL A 17 -3.10 -23.69 7.92
CA VAL A 17 -2.33 -24.93 8.03
C VAL A 17 -0.82 -24.62 8.05
N SER A 18 -0.07 -25.35 8.88
CA SER A 18 1.39 -25.16 8.97
C SER A 18 2.08 -25.53 7.65
N ASP A 19 3.12 -24.78 7.26
CA ASP A 19 3.90 -25.04 6.03
C ASP A 19 4.40 -26.48 5.95
N ARG A 20 4.86 -27.04 7.08
CA ARG A 20 5.31 -28.43 7.16
C ARG A 20 4.20 -29.42 6.85
N THR A 21 2.99 -29.18 7.35
CA THR A 21 1.81 -30.03 7.08
C THR A 21 1.43 -29.93 5.61
N VAL A 22 1.41 -28.72 5.04
CA VAL A 22 1.12 -28.50 3.61
C VAL A 22 2.12 -29.25 2.72
N VAL A 23 3.41 -29.16 3.03
CA VAL A 23 4.48 -29.88 2.32
C VAL A 23 4.31 -31.40 2.40
N ALA A 24 4.01 -31.92 3.58
CA ALA A 24 3.83 -33.36 3.79
C ALA A 24 2.64 -33.90 2.99
N ILE A 25 1.50 -33.19 3.03
CA ILE A 25 0.31 -33.54 2.26
C ILE A 25 0.60 -33.49 0.76
N ALA A 26 1.22 -32.41 0.28
CA ALA A 26 1.53 -32.26 -1.15
C ALA A 26 2.49 -33.37 -1.64
N SER A 27 3.55 -33.66 -0.89
CA SER A 27 4.48 -34.75 -1.23
C SER A 27 3.84 -36.13 -1.16
N SER A 28 2.94 -36.38 -0.19
CA SER A 28 2.17 -37.64 -0.11
C SER A 28 1.28 -37.82 -1.33
N VAL A 29 0.51 -36.79 -1.70
CA VAL A 29 -0.36 -36.84 -2.89
C VAL A 29 0.44 -37.10 -4.14
N LEU A 30 1.59 -36.42 -4.32
CA LEU A 30 2.48 -36.64 -5.47
C LEU A 30 3.05 -38.05 -5.52
N HIS A 31 3.29 -38.69 -4.37
CA HIS A 31 3.69 -40.08 -4.28
C HIS A 31 2.53 -41.02 -4.66
N ASP A 32 1.32 -40.78 -4.16
CA ASP A 32 0.14 -41.60 -4.44
C ASP A 32 -0.27 -41.58 -5.93
N VAL A 33 -0.06 -40.45 -6.61
CA VAL A 33 -0.29 -40.33 -8.07
C VAL A 33 0.91 -40.81 -8.90
N GLY A 34 1.96 -41.33 -8.27
CA GLY A 34 3.13 -41.91 -8.95
C GLY A 34 4.08 -40.89 -9.60
N LEU A 35 3.93 -39.59 -9.30
CA LEU A 35 4.85 -38.54 -9.77
C LEU A 35 6.17 -38.53 -8.98
N ILE A 36 6.11 -38.97 -7.73
CA ILE A 36 7.28 -39.25 -6.89
C ILE A 36 7.30 -40.74 -6.61
N THR A 37 8.48 -41.34 -6.71
CA THR A 37 8.70 -42.74 -6.31
C THR A 37 9.96 -42.82 -5.47
N SER A 38 10.25 -43.99 -4.89
CA SER A 38 11.52 -44.21 -4.17
C SER A 38 12.75 -43.90 -5.03
N ASN A 39 12.64 -44.06 -6.35
CA ASN A 39 13.74 -43.94 -7.29
C ASN A 39 13.75 -42.58 -8.02
N ASN A 40 12.69 -41.77 -7.86
CA ASN A 40 12.59 -40.45 -8.48
C ASN A 40 11.94 -39.45 -7.51
N SER A 41 12.77 -38.55 -6.98
CA SER A 41 12.40 -37.53 -5.99
C SER A 41 12.49 -36.10 -6.53
N ASP A 42 12.64 -35.94 -7.85
CA ASP A 42 12.84 -34.63 -8.49
C ASP A 42 11.67 -33.66 -8.28
N LEU A 43 10.49 -34.19 -7.98
CA LEU A 43 9.25 -33.46 -7.78
C LEU A 43 8.83 -33.33 -6.30
N VAL A 44 9.66 -33.79 -5.36
CA VAL A 44 9.39 -33.65 -3.92
C VAL A 44 9.19 -32.18 -3.57
N VAL A 45 8.10 -31.90 -2.87
CA VAL A 45 7.83 -30.55 -2.37
C VAL A 45 8.69 -30.35 -1.14
N ASP A 46 9.54 -29.32 -1.17
CA ASP A 46 10.28 -28.86 -0.01
C ASP A 46 9.69 -27.56 0.56
N GLU A 47 10.06 -27.23 1.80
CA GLU A 47 9.56 -26.04 2.48
C GLU A 47 10.01 -24.73 1.80
N ASN A 48 11.21 -24.71 1.21
CA ASN A 48 11.70 -23.54 0.48
C ASN A 48 10.96 -23.33 -0.84
N MET A 49 10.55 -24.40 -1.53
CA MET A 49 9.66 -24.34 -2.68
C MET A 49 8.32 -23.73 -2.28
N LEU A 50 7.70 -24.24 -1.21
CA LEU A 50 6.44 -23.68 -0.71
C LEU A 50 6.57 -22.20 -0.34
N ARG A 51 7.63 -21.80 0.39
CA ARG A 51 7.88 -20.40 0.76
C ARG A 51 8.05 -19.49 -0.45
N ARG A 52 8.74 -19.94 -1.49
CA ARG A 52 8.90 -19.18 -2.75
C ARG A 52 7.59 -19.01 -3.48
N GLU A 53 6.78 -20.07 -3.57
CA GLU A 53 5.45 -19.99 -4.17
C GLU A 53 4.52 -19.09 -3.33
N LYS A 54 4.55 -19.17 -2.00
CA LYS A 54 3.87 -18.21 -1.10
C LYS A 54 4.24 -16.77 -1.40
N ALA A 55 5.53 -16.48 -1.56
CA ALA A 55 5.97 -15.13 -1.86
C ALA A 55 5.42 -14.63 -3.21
N LYS A 56 5.35 -15.48 -4.24
CA LYS A 56 4.77 -15.15 -5.54
C LYS A 56 3.25 -14.92 -5.43
N VAL A 57 2.52 -15.90 -4.90
CA VAL A 57 1.05 -15.82 -4.75
C VAL A 57 0.65 -14.58 -3.95
N ARG A 58 1.33 -14.30 -2.82
CA ARG A 58 1.03 -13.10 -2.02
C ARG A 58 1.36 -11.81 -2.76
N LYS A 59 2.41 -11.79 -3.59
CA LYS A 59 2.75 -10.63 -4.42
C LYS A 59 1.66 -10.39 -5.47
N ASP A 60 1.24 -11.45 -6.15
CA ASP A 60 0.23 -11.37 -7.21
C ASP A 60 -1.13 -10.97 -6.64
N LEU A 61 -1.52 -11.55 -5.50
CA LEU A 61 -2.75 -11.20 -4.79
C LEU A 61 -2.75 -9.74 -4.32
N LYS A 62 -1.61 -9.24 -3.78
CA LYS A 62 -1.47 -7.81 -3.44
C LYS A 62 -1.61 -6.92 -4.67
N PHE A 63 -1.03 -7.31 -5.79
CA PHE A 63 -1.12 -6.54 -7.03
C PHE A 63 -2.55 -6.50 -7.57
N GLN A 64 -3.25 -7.64 -7.57
CA GLN A 64 -4.67 -7.72 -7.93
C GLN A 64 -5.52 -6.84 -7.01
N ALA A 65 -5.37 -6.98 -5.69
CA ALA A 65 -6.09 -6.15 -4.73
C ALA A 65 -5.85 -4.65 -4.94
N LEU A 66 -4.60 -4.24 -5.21
CA LEU A 66 -4.27 -2.84 -5.51
C LEU A 66 -4.89 -2.38 -6.84
N SER A 67 -4.88 -3.23 -7.87
CA SER A 67 -5.48 -2.95 -9.17
C SER A 67 -7.00 -2.79 -9.08
N GLU A 68 -7.68 -3.71 -8.41
CA GLU A 68 -9.13 -3.65 -8.19
C GLU A 68 -9.51 -2.41 -7.37
N ALA A 69 -8.74 -2.13 -6.32
CA ALA A 69 -8.87 -0.93 -5.51
C ALA A 69 -8.69 0.37 -6.32
N GLN A 70 -7.76 0.39 -7.28
CA GLN A 70 -7.54 1.54 -8.16
C GLN A 70 -8.61 1.69 -9.26
N ALA A 71 -9.23 0.58 -9.68
CA ALA A 71 -10.32 0.58 -10.64
C ALA A 71 -11.64 1.11 -10.03
N LEU A 72 -11.79 1.04 -8.70
CA LEU A 72 -12.93 1.62 -8.03
C LEU A 72 -12.87 3.17 -8.02
N PRO A 73 -13.97 3.85 -8.38
CA PRO A 73 -14.07 5.30 -8.29
C PRO A 73 -13.83 5.79 -6.85
N LEU A 74 -13.07 6.86 -6.70
CA LEU A 74 -12.81 7.48 -5.41
C LEU A 74 -14.10 8.17 -4.92
N LYS A 75 -14.72 7.66 -3.85
CA LYS A 75 -15.97 8.23 -3.31
C LYS A 75 -15.76 9.23 -2.18
N GLY A 76 -14.72 9.05 -1.38
CA GLY A 76 -14.45 9.91 -0.23
C GLY A 76 -12.96 10.06 0.02
N LEU A 77 -12.55 11.26 0.40
CA LEU A 77 -11.18 11.59 0.76
C LEU A 77 -11.12 12.05 2.20
N TYR A 78 -10.22 11.49 2.99
CA TYR A 78 -9.81 12.07 4.25
C TYR A 78 -8.38 12.58 4.13
N PHE A 79 -8.10 13.73 4.72
CA PHE A 79 -6.73 14.14 4.92
C PHE A 79 -6.43 14.50 6.37
N ASN A 80 -5.19 14.22 6.76
CA ASN A 80 -4.67 14.64 8.04
C ASN A 80 -3.44 15.51 7.83
N GLY A 81 -3.46 16.72 8.40
CA GLY A 81 -2.31 17.60 8.44
C GLY A 81 -1.42 17.32 9.64
N ARG A 82 -0.10 17.38 9.45
CA ARG A 82 0.85 17.33 10.55
C ARG A 82 2.02 18.27 10.27
N LYS A 83 2.45 19.00 11.30
CA LYS A 83 3.61 19.88 11.22
C LYS A 83 4.77 19.27 11.98
N ASP A 84 5.75 18.73 11.27
CA ASP A 84 6.91 18.09 11.87
C ASP A 84 8.19 18.92 11.68
N SER A 85 9.16 18.68 12.57
CA SER A 85 10.48 19.31 12.45
C SER A 85 11.40 18.43 11.64
N THR A 86 11.75 18.88 10.44
CA THR A 86 12.65 18.19 9.50
C THR A 86 14.00 18.88 9.47
N LEU A 87 15.07 18.10 9.29
CA LEU A 87 16.41 18.64 9.06
C LEU A 87 16.56 18.97 7.57
N ILE A 88 16.84 20.24 7.27
CA ILE A 88 17.12 20.69 5.91
C ILE A 88 18.60 21.05 5.77
N GLU A 89 19.20 20.67 4.64
CA GLU A 89 20.55 21.07 4.25
C GLU A 89 20.48 22.46 3.60
N GLU A 90 21.20 23.41 4.18
CA GLU A 90 21.38 24.74 3.63
C GLU A 90 22.82 24.90 3.16
N ARG A 91 23.00 25.37 1.93
CA ARG A 91 24.33 25.65 1.38
C ARG A 91 24.59 27.14 1.47
N VAL A 92 25.63 27.49 2.21
CA VAL A 92 26.17 28.85 2.28
C VAL A 92 27.62 28.76 1.78
N ASP A 93 27.89 29.45 0.68
CA ASP A 93 29.13 29.35 -0.09
C ASP A 93 29.44 27.89 -0.51
N THR A 94 30.54 27.32 -0.01
CA THR A 94 30.98 25.93 -0.24
C THR A 94 30.65 24.98 0.91
N LYS A 95 30.07 25.49 2.00
CA LYS A 95 29.80 24.71 3.22
C LYS A 95 28.33 24.31 3.31
N ARG A 96 28.11 23.09 3.80
CA ARG A 96 26.77 22.52 4.06
C ARG A 96 26.47 22.63 5.54
N TYR A 97 25.37 23.28 5.85
CA TYR A 97 24.86 23.44 7.21
C TYR A 97 23.54 22.69 7.33
N THR A 98 23.27 22.10 8.49
CA THR A 98 21.99 21.47 8.77
C THR A 98 21.22 22.35 9.73
N ARG A 99 19.98 22.71 9.38
CA ARG A 99 19.07 23.39 10.30
C ARG A 99 17.75 22.64 10.42
N LYS A 100 17.10 22.78 11.58
CA LYS A 100 15.73 22.30 11.77
C LYS A 100 14.77 23.32 11.18
N ALA A 101 13.89 22.88 10.31
CA ALA A 101 12.76 23.65 9.82
C ALA A 101 11.46 22.90 10.12
N LYS A 102 10.37 23.65 10.30
CA LYS A 102 9.04 23.04 10.39
C LYS A 102 8.49 22.87 8.99
N GLU A 103 8.20 21.65 8.61
CA GLU A 103 7.58 21.29 7.34
C GLU A 103 6.13 20.86 7.58
N GLU A 104 5.28 21.12 6.61
CA GLU A 104 3.89 20.69 6.64
C GLU A 104 3.79 19.38 5.85
N HIS A 105 3.10 18.41 6.43
CA HIS A 105 2.89 17.10 5.87
C HIS A 105 1.41 16.80 5.82
N LEU A 106 0.96 16.27 4.69
CA LEU A 106 -0.43 15.96 4.43
C LEU A 106 -0.54 14.51 3.98
N CYS A 107 -1.22 13.70 4.77
CA CYS A 107 -1.54 12.32 4.39
C CYS A 107 -2.93 12.27 3.79
N LEU A 108 -3.05 11.77 2.55
CA LEU A 108 -4.32 11.55 1.86
C LEU A 108 -4.70 10.07 1.93
N ILE A 109 -5.92 9.81 2.39
CA ILE A 109 -6.47 8.47 2.56
C ILE A 109 -7.87 8.44 1.97
N GLU A 110 -8.26 7.32 1.36
CA GLU A 110 -9.64 7.09 0.96
C GLU A 110 -10.51 6.66 2.16
N GLU A 111 -11.66 7.31 2.35
CA GLU A 111 -12.61 6.99 3.43
C GLU A 111 -13.16 5.56 3.30
N LEU A 112 -13.41 5.10 2.08
CA LEU A 112 -13.81 3.72 1.82
C LEU A 112 -12.60 2.78 1.78
N GLY A 113 -12.37 2.08 2.90
CA GLY A 113 -11.31 1.07 3.03
C GLY A 113 -9.98 1.62 3.53
N SER A 114 -9.92 2.89 3.94
CA SER A 114 -8.75 3.53 4.56
C SER A 114 -7.47 3.35 3.74
N ARG A 115 -7.61 3.35 2.41
CA ARG A 115 -6.49 3.13 1.51
C ARG A 115 -5.63 4.38 1.42
N TYR A 116 -4.35 4.25 1.76
CA TYR A 116 -3.39 5.33 1.57
C TYR A 116 -3.28 5.70 0.08
N ILE A 117 -3.43 6.99 -0.23
CA ILE A 117 -3.34 7.52 -1.59
C ILE A 117 -1.94 8.08 -1.84
N THR A 118 -1.54 9.08 -1.03
CA THR A 118 -0.27 9.76 -1.19
C THR A 118 0.07 10.60 0.04
N HIS A 119 1.30 11.10 0.06
CA HIS A 119 1.81 12.07 1.02
C HIS A 119 2.25 13.32 0.26
N LEU A 120 1.76 14.48 0.69
CA LEU A 120 2.09 15.77 0.09
C LEU A 120 2.78 16.66 1.14
N SER A 121 3.76 17.44 0.69
CA SER A 121 4.41 18.48 1.52
C SER A 121 4.07 19.86 0.96
N PRO A 122 2.93 20.48 1.35
CA PRO A 122 2.62 21.84 0.93
C PRO A 122 3.66 22.83 1.45
N SER A 123 3.99 23.84 0.65
CA SER A 123 5.01 24.84 1.01
C SER A 123 4.63 25.66 2.25
N PHE A 124 3.33 25.81 2.51
CA PHE A 124 2.78 26.53 3.65
C PHE A 124 1.55 25.81 4.21
N GLY A 125 1.36 25.88 5.52
CA GLY A 125 0.23 25.26 6.22
C GLY A 125 -1.01 26.14 6.24
N THR A 126 -1.23 26.94 5.19
CA THR A 126 -2.44 27.76 5.05
C THR A 126 -3.50 26.95 4.33
N ALA A 127 -4.76 27.15 4.69
CA ALA A 127 -5.90 26.48 4.06
C ALA A 127 -5.87 26.54 2.53
N LYS A 128 -5.59 27.73 1.98
CA LYS A 128 -5.47 27.96 0.54
C LYS A 128 -4.34 27.17 -0.12
N GLN A 129 -3.19 27.06 0.54
CA GLN A 129 -2.06 26.32 -0.02
C GLN A 129 -2.31 24.81 0.07
N ILE A 130 -2.90 24.34 1.16
CA ILE A 130 -3.29 22.95 1.34
C ILE A 130 -4.30 22.54 0.26
N SER A 131 -5.36 23.31 0.04
CA SER A 131 -6.36 22.99 -1.00
C SER A 131 -5.74 23.01 -2.40
N ALA A 132 -4.93 24.02 -2.73
CA ALA A 132 -4.24 24.08 -4.01
C ALA A 132 -3.31 22.88 -4.22
N THR A 133 -2.60 22.43 -3.18
CA THR A 133 -1.72 21.26 -3.25
C THR A 133 -2.52 19.95 -3.45
N ILE A 134 -3.67 19.79 -2.80
CA ILE A 134 -4.55 18.63 -2.99
C ILE A 134 -5.14 18.63 -4.41
N ILE A 135 -5.68 19.77 -4.85
CA ILE A 135 -6.28 19.92 -6.19
C ILE A 135 -5.23 19.63 -7.27
N GLY A 136 -4.05 20.24 -7.19
CA GLY A 136 -2.98 20.04 -8.16
C GLY A 136 -2.48 18.59 -8.23
N TYR A 137 -2.52 17.85 -7.12
CA TYR A 137 -2.25 16.41 -7.14
C TYR A 137 -3.28 15.67 -8.01
N PHE A 138 -4.58 15.93 -7.81
CA PHE A 138 -5.63 15.24 -8.55
C PHE A 138 -5.72 15.66 -10.02
N GLU A 139 -5.46 16.93 -10.35
CA GLU A 139 -5.35 17.40 -11.74
C GLU A 139 -4.26 16.67 -12.52
N GLY A 140 -3.17 16.27 -11.85
CA GLY A 140 -2.09 15.48 -12.45
C GLY A 140 -2.38 13.97 -12.54
N THR A 141 -3.49 13.49 -11.98
CA THR A 141 -3.84 12.06 -11.97
C THR A 141 -4.90 11.73 -13.02
N THR A 142 -4.84 10.52 -13.57
CA THR A 142 -5.88 9.98 -14.48
C THR A 142 -7.10 9.44 -13.72
N ARG A 143 -7.23 9.72 -12.41
CA ARG A 143 -8.31 9.19 -11.59
C ARG A 143 -9.62 9.93 -11.85
N GLU A 144 -10.70 9.18 -12.02
CA GLU A 144 -12.02 9.74 -12.21
C GLU A 144 -12.57 10.26 -10.88
N LEU A 145 -12.83 11.57 -10.81
CA LEU A 145 -13.44 12.25 -9.65
C LEU A 145 -14.96 12.45 -9.80
N SER A 146 -15.57 11.92 -10.87
CA SER A 146 -17.00 12.12 -11.16
C SER A 146 -17.93 11.56 -10.07
N GLN A 147 -17.46 10.56 -9.31
CA GLN A 147 -18.21 9.89 -8.24
C GLN A 147 -17.79 10.33 -6.83
N PHE A 148 -17.02 11.41 -6.74
CA PHE A 148 -16.51 11.94 -5.49
C PHE A 148 -17.63 12.62 -4.69
N LEU A 149 -17.90 12.13 -3.48
CA LEU A 149 -19.06 12.51 -2.67
C LEU A 149 -18.66 13.37 -1.46
N GLU A 150 -17.53 13.08 -0.82
CA GLU A 150 -17.17 13.71 0.45
C GLU A 150 -15.68 13.97 0.63
N ILE A 151 -15.38 15.04 1.38
CA ILE A 151 -14.05 15.32 1.90
C ILE A 151 -14.11 15.49 3.41
N GLY A 152 -13.38 14.65 4.12
CA GLY A 152 -13.09 14.76 5.54
C GLY A 152 -11.71 15.36 5.79
N CYS A 153 -11.55 15.94 6.97
CA CYS A 153 -10.26 16.40 7.48
C CYS A 153 -10.23 16.34 9.00
N ASP A 154 -9.02 16.40 9.57
CA ASP A 154 -8.85 16.53 11.01
C ASP A 154 -9.33 17.89 11.52
N GLY A 155 -9.74 17.94 12.79
CA GLY A 155 -10.42 19.08 13.40
C GLY A 155 -9.56 20.32 13.68
N THR A 156 -8.43 20.52 12.97
CA THR A 156 -7.62 21.73 13.16
C THR A 156 -8.35 22.95 12.63
N SER A 157 -8.10 24.11 13.23
CA SER A 157 -8.74 25.38 12.85
C SER A 157 -8.41 25.81 11.42
N VAL A 158 -7.23 25.43 10.92
CA VAL A 158 -6.82 25.65 9.52
C VAL A 158 -7.68 24.84 8.56
N ASN A 159 -8.05 23.61 8.94
CA ASN A 159 -8.77 22.71 8.06
C ASN A 159 -10.29 22.96 8.09
N THR A 160 -10.83 23.26 9.27
CA THR A 160 -12.29 23.34 9.53
C THR A 160 -12.84 24.75 9.70
N GLY A 161 -12.02 25.80 9.65
CA GLY A 161 -12.46 27.17 9.94
C GLY A 161 -13.57 27.64 9.00
N TRP A 162 -14.67 28.18 9.52
CA TRP A 162 -15.85 28.54 8.69
C TRP A 162 -15.60 29.56 7.56
N LYS A 163 -14.59 30.42 7.71
CA LYS A 163 -14.20 31.51 6.79
C LYS A 163 -12.86 31.27 6.10
N SER A 164 -12.11 30.30 6.57
CA SER A 164 -10.69 30.13 6.25
C SER A 164 -10.26 28.66 6.32
N GLY A 165 -11.22 27.75 6.23
CA GLY A 165 -11.00 26.32 6.16
C GLY A 165 -10.49 25.95 4.77
N VAL A 166 -9.95 24.74 4.63
CA VAL A 166 -9.36 24.27 3.37
C VAL A 166 -10.40 24.27 2.23
N TRP A 167 -11.67 24.06 2.56
CA TRP A 167 -12.79 24.02 1.61
C TRP A 167 -13.82 25.15 1.78
N SER A 168 -13.45 26.23 2.49
CA SER A 168 -14.30 27.42 2.66
C SER A 168 -14.25 28.37 1.48
#